data_AF-A0A949AQ94-F1
#
_entry.id   AF-A0A949AQ94-F1
#
_cell.length_a   1.000
_cell.length_b   1.000
_cell.length_c   1.000
_cell.angle_alpha   90.00
_cell.angle_beta   90.00
_cell.angle_gamma   90.00
#
_symmetry.space_group_name_H-M   'P 1'
#
loop_
_entity.id
_entity.type
_entity.pdbx_description
1 polymer ?
#
loop_
_entity_poly.entity_id
_entity_poly.type
_entity_poly.pdbx_seq_one_letter_code
_entity_poly.pdbx_strand_id
1 'polypeptide(L)'
;MSILNQLGLRKKEIVPEVLRAIVWKLPDRLDIRIRKSSTGSLYATIKDLPGCFTQGDSGPEIYTMINDAIYTYFEVPKEYIPFLSPYMPESAEKRRELGINPEGQFMFQRA
;
A
#
# COMPACT_ATOMS: atom_id res chain seq x y z
N MET A 1 27.94 -19.74 21.16
CA MET A 1 26.45 -19.72 21.24
C MET A 1 26.01 -18.27 21.24
N SER A 2 25.38 -17.80 20.16
CA SER A 2 24.99 -16.40 20.00
C SER A 2 23.77 -16.05 20.85
N ILE A 3 23.79 -14.89 21.52
CA ILE A 3 22.71 -14.30 22.33
C ILE A 3 21.38 -14.23 21.53
N LEU A 4 21.45 -14.19 20.20
CA LEU A 4 20.29 -14.20 19.30
C LEU A 4 19.39 -15.44 19.46
N ASN A 5 19.93 -16.58 19.90
CA ASN A 5 19.12 -17.80 20.10
C ASN A 5 18.26 -17.80 21.36
N GLN A 6 18.50 -16.89 22.32
CA GLN A 6 17.75 -16.83 23.59
C GLN A 6 16.42 -16.06 23.49
N LEU A 7 16.19 -15.33 22.39
CA LEU A 7 14.99 -14.47 22.22
C LEU A 7 13.91 -15.08 21.32
N GLY A 8 14.07 -16.30 20.81
CA GLY A 8 13.05 -16.96 19.98
C GLY A 8 12.73 -16.27 18.63
N LEU A 9 13.42 -15.18 18.30
CA LEU A 9 13.28 -14.42 17.05
C LEU A 9 13.99 -15.16 15.91
N ARG A 10 13.47 -16.31 15.50
CA ARG A 10 13.79 -16.84 14.16
C ARG A 10 13.21 -15.84 13.16
N LYS A 11 14.05 -15.18 12.36
CA LYS A 11 13.57 -14.51 11.15
C LYS A 11 12.79 -15.56 10.36
N LYS A 12 11.48 -15.33 10.16
CA LYS A 12 10.70 -16.19 9.29
C LYS A 12 11.35 -16.19 7.92
N GLU A 13 11.71 -17.37 7.44
CA GLU A 13 12.27 -17.54 6.12
C GLU A 13 11.19 -17.22 5.07
N ILE A 14 11.57 -16.47 4.05
CA ILE A 14 10.66 -16.10 2.97
C ILE A 14 10.60 -17.24 1.98
N VAL A 15 9.43 -17.88 1.87
CA VAL A 15 9.20 -18.95 0.90
C VAL A 15 8.88 -18.35 -0.47
N PRO A 16 9.69 -18.58 -1.52
CA PRO A 16 9.50 -17.97 -2.84
C PRO A 16 8.15 -18.30 -3.49
N GLU A 17 7.65 -19.52 -3.30
CA GLU A 17 6.36 -19.98 -3.82
C GLU A 17 5.20 -19.18 -3.23
N VAL A 18 5.29 -18.86 -1.94
CA VAL A 18 4.29 -18.04 -1.24
C VAL A 18 4.35 -16.60 -1.75
N LEU A 19 5.55 -16.03 -1.93
CA LEU A 19 5.71 -14.69 -2.50
C LEU A 19 5.10 -14.62 -3.91
N ARG A 20 5.37 -15.62 -4.76
CA ARG A 20 4.77 -15.70 -6.10
C ARG A 20 3.25 -15.77 -6.05
N ALA A 21 2.68 -16.56 -5.15
CA ALA A 21 1.24 -16.67 -4.97
C ALA A 21 0.61 -15.34 -4.50
N ILE A 22 1.28 -14.61 -3.60
CA ILE A 22 0.86 -13.27 -3.16
C ILE A 22 0.86 -12.31 -4.36
N VAL A 23 1.98 -12.23 -5.09
CA VAL A 23 2.12 -11.35 -6.27
C VAL A 23 1.06 -11.68 -7.34
N TRP A 24 0.72 -12.95 -7.52
CA TRP A 24 -0.31 -13.37 -8.47
C TRP A 24 -1.74 -12.95 -8.07
N LYS A 25 -2.04 -12.89 -6.76
CA LYS A 25 -3.35 -12.43 -6.26
C LYS A 25 -3.54 -10.92 -6.34
N LEU A 26 -2.45 -10.15 -6.31
CA LEU A 26 -2.50 -8.69 -6.29
C LEU A 26 -2.79 -8.13 -7.69
N PRO A 27 -3.79 -7.23 -7.83
CA PRO A 27 -4.12 -6.64 -9.13
C PRO A 27 -2.99 -5.74 -9.64
N ASP A 28 -2.81 -5.65 -10.96
CA ASP A 28 -1.77 -4.80 -11.55
C ASP A 28 -2.07 -3.31 -11.40
N ARG A 29 -3.36 -2.95 -11.44
CA ARG A 29 -3.86 -1.57 -11.45
C ARG A 29 -5.07 -1.44 -10.52
N LEU A 30 -5.17 -0.28 -9.89
CA LEU A 30 -6.25 0.08 -8.98
C LEU A 30 -6.67 1.54 -9.20
N ASP A 31 -7.96 1.78 -9.34
CA ASP A 31 -8.56 3.12 -9.36
C ASP A 31 -8.76 3.63 -7.92
N ILE A 32 -8.13 4.75 -7.60
CA ILE A 32 -8.11 5.34 -6.27
C ILE A 32 -8.62 6.77 -6.34
N ARG A 33 -9.66 7.06 -5.56
CA ARG A 33 -10.17 8.41 -5.39
C ARG A 33 -9.74 8.98 -4.05
N ILE A 34 -9.09 10.13 -4.07
CA ILE A 34 -8.66 10.87 -2.89
C ILE A 34 -9.45 12.17 -2.80
N ARG A 35 -9.94 12.50 -1.61
CA ARG A 35 -10.67 13.75 -1.33
C ARG A 35 -10.14 14.39 -0.06
N LYS A 36 -10.13 15.72 -0.01
CA LYS A 36 -9.92 16.44 1.23
C LYS A 36 -11.23 16.58 2.01
N SER A 37 -11.16 16.44 3.32
CA SER A 37 -12.28 16.71 4.22
C SER A 37 -12.35 18.18 4.63
N SER A 38 -13.47 18.55 5.25
CA SER A 38 -13.66 19.88 5.83
C SER A 38 -12.65 20.22 6.93
N THR A 39 -12.05 19.22 7.60
CA THR A 39 -11.03 19.42 8.66
C THR A 39 -9.60 19.42 8.12
N GLY A 40 -9.41 19.17 6.83
CA GLY A 40 -8.10 19.20 6.18
C GLY A 40 -7.44 17.83 5.96
N SER A 41 -7.90 16.77 6.65
CA SER A 41 -7.43 15.39 6.43
C SER A 41 -7.88 14.85 5.07
N LEU A 42 -7.13 13.90 4.52
CA LEU A 42 -7.37 13.25 3.24
C LEU A 42 -8.05 11.90 3.45
N TYR A 43 -9.00 11.59 2.57
CA TYR A 43 -9.72 10.32 2.54
C TYR A 43 -9.50 9.67 1.19
N ALA A 44 -9.05 8.42 1.19
CA ALA A 44 -8.89 7.62 -0.02
C ALA A 44 -9.91 6.48 -0.05
N THR A 45 -10.53 6.28 -1.21
CA THR A 45 -11.37 5.13 -1.53
C THR A 45 -10.73 4.36 -2.68
N ILE A 46 -10.40 3.09 -2.46
CA ILE A 46 -9.89 2.20 -3.50
C ILE A 46 -11.12 1.62 -4.21
N LYS A 47 -11.46 2.16 -5.38
CA LYS A 47 -12.75 1.93 -6.05
C LYS A 47 -12.95 0.49 -6.48
N ASP A 48 -11.87 -0.20 -6.81
CA ASP A 48 -11.89 -1.60 -7.25
C ASP A 48 -11.96 -2.60 -6.09
N LEU A 49 -11.81 -2.14 -4.84
CA LEU A 49 -11.83 -2.97 -3.63
C LEU A 49 -13.00 -2.53 -2.73
N PRO A 50 -14.19 -3.17 -2.85
CA PRO A 50 -15.37 -2.78 -2.08
C PRO A 50 -15.12 -2.72 -0.57
N GLY A 51 -15.45 -1.59 0.05
CA GLY A 51 -15.24 -1.38 1.48
C GLY A 51 -13.80 -1.04 1.87
N CYS A 52 -12.88 -0.90 0.92
CA CYS A 52 -11.51 -0.47 1.19
C CYS A 52 -11.40 1.06 1.16
N PHE A 53 -11.24 1.64 2.35
CA PHE A 53 -11.05 3.07 2.56
C PHE A 53 -9.94 3.30 3.59
N THR A 54 -9.30 4.45 3.48
CA THR A 54 -8.24 4.84 4.41
C THR A 54 -8.14 6.37 4.48
N GLN A 55 -7.37 6.88 5.43
CA GLN A 55 -7.20 8.31 5.65
C GLN A 55 -5.75 8.63 6.02
N GLY A 56 -5.35 9.89 5.86
CA GLY A 56 -4.05 10.42 6.24
C GLY A 56 -4.07 11.94 6.23
N ASP A 57 -3.10 12.57 6.90
CA ASP A 57 -3.08 14.01 7.10
C ASP A 57 -2.20 14.75 6.06
N SER A 58 -1.50 14.01 5.20
CA SER A 58 -0.67 14.55 4.12
C SER A 58 -0.62 13.64 2.88
N GLY A 59 -0.15 14.17 1.75
CA GLY A 59 0.09 13.40 0.53
C GLY A 59 0.97 12.15 0.73
N PRO A 60 2.15 12.27 1.34
CA PRO A 60 3.00 11.13 1.66
C PRO A 60 2.35 10.11 2.62
N GLU A 61 1.58 10.60 3.59
CA GLU A 61 0.90 9.73 4.55
C GLU A 61 -0.26 8.98 3.91
N ILE A 62 -1.14 9.65 3.16
CA ILE A 62 -2.26 8.99 2.48
C ILE A 62 -1.75 7.93 1.51
N TYR A 63 -0.62 8.19 0.84
CA TYR A 63 0.05 7.20 -0.02
C TYR A 63 0.48 5.93 0.75
N THR A 64 1.08 6.12 1.92
CA THR A 64 1.49 5.02 2.80
C THR A 64 0.27 4.23 3.26
N MET A 65 -0.76 4.94 3.69
CA MET A 65 -2.02 4.38 4.19
C MET A 65 -2.83 3.66 3.10
N ILE A 66 -2.75 4.10 1.85
CA ILE A 66 -3.32 3.41 0.68
C ILE A 66 -2.68 2.04 0.50
N ASN A 67 -1.34 1.98 0.49
CA ASN A 67 -0.63 0.71 0.33
C ASN A 67 -0.89 -0.25 1.49
N ASP A 68 -0.89 0.25 2.73
CA ASP A 68 -1.23 -0.53 3.92
C ASP A 68 -2.67 -1.10 3.83
N ALA A 69 -3.64 -0.28 3.41
CA ALA A 69 -5.03 -0.71 3.22
C ALA A 69 -5.18 -1.78 2.13
N ILE A 70 -4.47 -1.65 1.00
CA ILE A 70 -4.47 -2.65 -0.07
C ILE A 70 -3.90 -3.97 0.43
N TYR A 71 -2.72 -3.95 1.08
CA TYR A 71 -2.10 -5.17 1.58
C TYR A 71 -2.91 -5.83 2.69
N THR A 72 -3.57 -5.04 3.53
CA THR A 72 -4.52 -5.53 4.54
C THR A 72 -5.74 -6.18 3.89
N TYR A 73 -6.31 -5.57 2.85
CA TYR A 73 -7.46 -6.12 2.13
C TYR A 73 -7.18 -7.50 1.52
N PHE A 74 -5.96 -7.72 1.01
CA PHE A 74 -5.52 -9.00 0.45
C PHE A 74 -4.88 -9.94 1.48
N GLU A 75 -4.93 -9.58 2.77
CA GLU A 75 -4.37 -10.38 3.87
C GLU A 75 -2.89 -10.74 3.67
N VAL A 76 -2.11 -9.82 3.11
CA VAL A 76 -0.68 -10.03 2.86
C VAL A 76 0.05 -10.14 4.21
N PRO A 77 0.78 -11.24 4.48
CA PRO A 77 1.53 -11.35 5.72
C PRO A 77 2.65 -10.31 5.78
N LYS A 78 2.82 -9.67 6.94
CA LYS A 78 3.71 -8.51 7.13
C LYS A 78 5.16 -8.78 6.72
N GLU A 79 5.64 -10.01 6.92
CA GLU A 79 6.98 -10.44 6.53
C GLU A 79 7.21 -10.43 5.01
N TYR A 80 6.15 -10.48 4.18
CA TYR A 80 6.25 -10.44 2.72
C TYR A 80 6.14 -9.02 2.14
N ILE A 81 5.55 -8.06 2.86
CA ILE A 81 5.34 -6.68 2.37
C ILE A 81 6.63 -6.02 1.87
N PRO A 82 7.80 -6.13 2.54
CA PRO A 82 9.05 -5.54 2.05
C PRO A 82 9.55 -6.06 0.70
N PHE A 83 9.00 -7.19 0.22
CA PHE A 83 9.35 -7.82 -1.05
C PHE A 83 8.35 -7.52 -2.17
N LEU A 84 7.33 -6.71 -1.90
CA LEU A 84 6.33 -6.30 -2.88
C LEU A 84 6.63 -4.90 -3.41
N SER A 85 6.42 -4.73 -4.72
CA SER A 85 6.35 -3.38 -5.29
C SER A 85 5.13 -2.64 -4.73
N PRO A 86 5.28 -1.41 -4.27
CA PRO A 86 4.15 -0.59 -3.87
C PRO A 86 3.35 -0.12 -5.09
N TYR A 87 2.08 0.17 -4.85
CA TYR A 87 1.20 0.80 -5.83
C TYR A 87 1.52 2.29 -5.90
N MET A 88 1.76 2.79 -7.12
CA MET A 88 2.14 4.17 -7.42
C MET A 88 1.25 4.77 -8.50
N PRO A 89 0.97 6.09 -8.49
CA PRO A 89 0.33 6.74 -9.63
C PRO A 89 1.12 6.53 -10.93
N GLU A 90 0.41 6.29 -12.04
CA GLU A 90 1.01 5.89 -13.31
C GLU A 90 1.96 6.92 -13.92
N SER A 91 1.58 8.21 -13.89
CA SER A 91 2.38 9.28 -14.50
C SER A 91 3.21 10.04 -13.46
N ALA A 92 4.38 10.52 -13.89
CA ALA A 92 5.23 11.37 -13.05
C ALA A 92 4.52 12.66 -12.61
N GLU A 93 3.63 13.19 -13.45
CA GLU A 93 2.77 14.33 -13.12
C GLU A 93 1.83 14.02 -11.95
N LYS A 94 1.11 12.89 -12.00
CA LYS A 94 0.23 12.44 -10.92
C LYS A 94 0.99 12.14 -9.64
N ARG A 95 2.23 11.65 -9.72
CA ARG A 95 3.09 11.46 -8.53
C ARG A 95 3.46 12.79 -7.88
N ARG A 96 3.75 13.83 -8.68
CA ARG A 96 3.98 15.19 -8.17
C ARG A 96 2.71 15.76 -7.57
N GLU A 97 1.57 15.60 -8.23
CA GLU A 97 0.26 16.01 -7.73
C GLU A 97 -0.04 15.35 -6.38
N LEU A 98 0.17 14.04 -6.25
CA LEU A 98 -0.01 13.33 -4.99
C LEU A 98 0.87 13.89 -3.84
N GLY A 99 2.06 14.39 -4.15
CA GLY A 99 2.96 15.00 -3.17
C GLY A 99 2.64 16.45 -2.82
N ILE A 100 1.79 17.14 -3.58
CA ILE A 100 1.54 18.59 -3.46
C ILE A 100 0.06 18.86 -3.12
N ASN A 101 -0.86 18.30 -3.91
CA ASN A 101 -2.30 18.38 -3.71
C ASN A 101 -2.95 17.06 -4.20
N PRO A 102 -3.05 16.04 -3.33
CA PRO A 102 -3.46 14.70 -3.72
C PRO A 102 -4.96 14.55 -4.00
N GLU A 103 -5.74 15.62 -4.10
CA GLU A 103 -7.18 15.52 -4.35
C GLU A 103 -7.45 15.18 -5.81
N GLY A 104 -8.18 14.09 -6.06
CA GLY A 104 -8.46 13.65 -7.43
C GLY A 104 -8.76 12.16 -7.55
N GLN A 105 -8.80 11.70 -8.80
CA GLN A 105 -8.92 10.28 -9.13
C GLN A 105 -7.68 9.84 -9.88
N PHE A 106 -7.03 8.80 -9.37
CA PHE A 106 -5.73 8.35 -9.81
C PHE A 106 -5.79 6.87 -10.13
N MET A 107 -5.20 6.50 -11.26
CA MET A 107 -4.87 5.10 -11.50
C MET A 107 -3.52 4.83 -10.87
N PHE A 108 -3.49 3.85 -9.97
CA PHE A 108 -2.28 3.34 -9.36
C PHE A 108 -1.90 2.02 -10.04
N GLN A 109 -0.60 1.80 -10.23
CA GLN A 109 -0.04 0.57 -10.77
C GLN A 109 1.08 0.06 -9.86
N ARG A 110 1.32 -1.25 -9.85
CA ARG A 110 2.50 -1.81 -9.16
C ARG A 110 3.78 -1.30 -9.84
N ALA A 111 4.68 -0.72 -9.04
CA ALA A 111 5.93 -0.11 -9.51
C ALA A 111 6.99 -1.11 -9.99
#